data_AF-A0A2H1VJA3-F1
#
_entry.id   AF-A0A2H1VJA3-F1
#
_cell.length_a   1.000
_cell.length_b   1.000
_cell.length_c   1.000
_cell.angle_alpha   90.00
_cell.angle_beta   90.00
_cell.angle_gamma   90.00
#
_symmetry.space_group_name_H-M   'P 1'
#
loop_
_entity.id
_entity.type
_entity.pdbx_description
1 polymer ?
#
loop_
_entity_poly.entity_id
_entity_poly.type
_entity_poly.pdbx_seq_one_letter_code
_entity_poly.pdbx_strand_id
1 'polypeptide(L)'
;MTEDDFNRLSLWPSGCKCDCRTRGVGRSTTGLFSVFRKFLSGSTESENVPVKMAGKAEAIGPRNGHELAPLNARADGSERPHGVTIVLQGSRGSLQREAPDEDRAAWSGKLQFFLSIIGYSVGLGNIWRFPYLCQQNGGGAFLIPFLIMLVLEGIPLFLIEMAIGQKMRLGSLGVWNTIHPWLGGIGISSCMVTLFVALYYNVIITWVFFYLFNSIRLSADSLPWAHCPVDNGTREAECNKASSTVYFWYREALDASPSIDEPGVPRWWIVLYLLLAWIIVFFIVMKGIQSSGKVVYFTSLFPYIVLTIFFIRGVTLPGSADGIIHMYKPK
;
A
#
# COMPACT_ATOMS: atom_id res chain seq x y z
N MET A 1 13.38 21.43 -17.60
CA MET A 1 13.74 20.28 -16.75
C MET A 1 13.11 19.05 -17.38
N THR A 2 13.93 18.20 -17.98
CA THR A 2 13.51 16.93 -18.58
C THR A 2 13.16 15.93 -17.49
N GLU A 3 12.10 15.15 -17.72
CA GLU A 3 11.54 14.09 -16.86
C GLU A 3 12.52 12.97 -16.46
N ASP A 4 13.71 12.91 -17.07
CA ASP A 4 14.61 11.75 -16.94
C ASP A 4 15.38 11.68 -15.62
N ASP A 5 15.62 12.81 -14.94
CA ASP A 5 16.50 12.82 -13.75
C ASP A 5 15.78 12.49 -12.43
N PHE A 6 14.46 12.73 -12.35
CA PHE A 6 13.66 12.28 -11.20
C PHE A 6 13.44 10.75 -11.23
N ASN A 7 13.55 10.13 -12.41
CA ASN A 7 13.36 8.70 -12.63
C ASN A 7 14.57 7.83 -12.24
N ARG A 8 15.76 8.41 -12.00
CA ARG A 8 16.92 7.66 -11.47
C ARG A 8 16.77 7.23 -10.01
N LEU A 9 15.88 7.86 -9.24
CA LEU A 9 15.66 7.52 -7.83
C LEU A 9 14.56 6.47 -7.59
N SER A 10 13.78 6.12 -8.62
CA SER A 10 12.67 5.14 -8.51
C SER A 10 12.80 3.90 -9.41
N LEU A 11 13.92 3.76 -10.12
CA LEU A 11 14.22 2.62 -10.97
C LEU A 11 15.53 1.94 -10.54
N TRP A 12 15.43 0.68 -10.13
CA TRP A 12 16.54 -0.27 -10.22
C TRP A 12 17.07 -0.26 -11.68
N PRO A 13 18.39 -0.16 -11.91
CA PRO A 13 18.91 0.00 -13.26
C PRO A 13 18.77 -1.31 -14.06
N SER A 14 17.86 -1.32 -15.02
CA SER A 14 17.94 -2.24 -16.16
C SER A 14 18.88 -1.63 -17.19
N GLY A 15 20.18 -1.92 -17.11
CA GLY A 15 21.11 -1.41 -18.12
C GLY A 15 22.61 -1.48 -17.83
N CYS A 16 23.15 -2.61 -17.34
CA CYS A 16 24.55 -2.91 -17.58
C CYS A 16 24.70 -3.56 -18.97
N LYS A 17 25.21 -2.79 -19.94
CA LYS A 17 25.77 -3.36 -21.19
C LYS A 17 27.10 -4.02 -20.83
N CYS A 18 27.10 -5.34 -20.68
CA CYS A 18 28.33 -6.13 -20.70
C CYS A 18 28.61 -6.61 -22.13
N ASP A 19 29.82 -6.31 -22.59
CA ASP A 19 30.39 -6.69 -23.87
C ASP A 19 30.48 -8.21 -24.04
N CYS A 20 30.24 -8.69 -25.25
CA CYS A 20 30.11 -10.10 -25.60
C CYS A 20 31.49 -10.79 -25.75
N ARG A 21 31.78 -11.78 -24.91
CA ARG A 21 32.67 -12.89 -25.29
C ARG A 21 32.15 -14.24 -24.78
N THR A 22 31.45 -14.92 -25.69
CA THR A 22 31.13 -16.37 -25.79
C THR A 22 31.65 -17.31 -24.70
N ARG A 23 30.73 -17.95 -23.96
CA ARG A 23 30.67 -19.40 -23.66
C ARG A 23 29.28 -19.70 -23.07
N GLY A 24 28.51 -20.55 -23.76
CA GLY A 24 27.08 -20.70 -23.56
C GLY A 24 26.65 -21.60 -22.40
N VAL A 25 25.47 -21.30 -21.84
CA VAL A 25 24.45 -22.24 -21.35
C VAL A 25 23.10 -21.51 -21.47
N GLY A 26 22.13 -22.12 -22.13
CA GLY A 26 20.82 -21.52 -22.41
C GLY A 26 19.73 -21.81 -21.37
N ARG A 27 18.63 -21.05 -21.50
CA ARG A 27 17.28 -21.20 -20.93
C ARG A 27 17.06 -20.91 -19.44
N SER A 28 16.38 -19.79 -19.15
CA SER A 28 15.26 -19.74 -18.19
C SER A 28 14.46 -18.43 -18.28
N THR A 29 13.57 -18.30 -19.28
CA THR A 29 12.52 -17.24 -19.31
C THR A 29 11.16 -17.75 -19.84
N THR A 30 10.96 -19.06 -19.94
CA THR A 30 9.71 -19.69 -20.44
C THR A 30 8.81 -20.28 -19.34
N GLY A 31 9.17 -20.15 -18.06
CA GLY A 31 8.44 -20.80 -16.96
C GLY A 31 7.06 -20.20 -16.65
N LEU A 32 6.94 -18.88 -16.63
CA LEU A 32 5.72 -18.22 -16.13
C LEU A 32 4.53 -18.33 -17.10
N PHE A 33 4.79 -18.24 -18.41
CA PHE A 33 3.75 -18.43 -19.44
C PHE A 33 3.34 -19.90 -19.62
N SER A 34 4.22 -20.86 -19.29
CA SER A 34 3.89 -22.29 -19.37
C SER A 34 2.96 -22.75 -18.25
N VAL A 35 3.03 -22.13 -17.07
CA VAL A 35 2.14 -22.45 -15.93
C VAL A 35 0.72 -21.92 -16.18
N PHE A 36 0.61 -20.71 -16.73
CA PHE A 36 -0.69 -20.11 -17.05
C PHE A 36 -1.42 -20.84 -18.19
N ARG A 37 -0.67 -21.37 -19.17
CA ARG A 37 -1.25 -22.16 -20.27
C ARG A 37 -1.72 -23.55 -19.83
N LYS A 38 -1.09 -24.15 -18.81
CA LYS A 38 -1.45 -25.48 -18.28
C LYS A 38 -2.72 -25.47 -17.43
N PHE A 39 -3.09 -24.32 -16.87
CA PHE A 39 -4.31 -24.16 -16.07
C PHE A 39 -5.58 -23.98 -16.93
N LEU A 40 -5.43 -23.65 -18.22
CA LEU A 40 -6.54 -23.31 -19.12
C LEU A 40 -6.91 -24.41 -20.15
N SER A 41 -6.20 -25.53 -20.23
CA SER A 41 -6.49 -26.60 -21.21
C SER A 41 -6.85 -27.94 -20.56
N GLY A 42 -8.13 -28.12 -20.20
CA GLY A 42 -8.77 -29.42 -19.97
C GLY A 42 -8.25 -30.23 -18.79
N SER A 43 -8.94 -31.21 -18.25
CA SER A 43 -10.29 -31.72 -18.42
C SER A 43 -10.39 -32.82 -17.37
N THR A 44 -11.59 -32.99 -16.82
CA THR A 44 -12.01 -34.11 -15.97
C THR A 44 -11.35 -35.44 -16.32
N GLU A 45 -10.63 -36.04 -15.37
CA GLU A 45 -10.44 -37.48 -15.33
C GLU A 45 -10.46 -37.95 -13.87
N SER A 46 -11.50 -38.72 -13.57
CA SER A 46 -11.75 -39.41 -12.32
C SER A 46 -10.85 -40.63 -12.23
N GLU A 47 -10.05 -40.76 -11.17
CA GLU A 47 -9.46 -42.04 -10.82
C GLU A 47 -9.51 -42.27 -9.30
N ASN A 48 -10.30 -43.29 -8.93
CA ASN A 48 -10.44 -43.86 -7.60
C ASN A 48 -9.19 -44.65 -7.21
N VAL A 49 -8.55 -44.35 -6.08
CA VAL A 49 -7.66 -45.31 -5.38
C VAL A 49 -7.72 -45.06 -3.86
N PRO A 50 -7.72 -46.11 -2.99
CA PRO A 50 -8.54 -46.15 -1.79
C PRO A 50 -7.84 -45.75 -0.49
N VAL A 51 -8.71 -45.44 0.49
CA VAL A 51 -8.40 -45.28 1.92
C VAL A 51 -7.79 -46.56 2.49
N LYS A 52 -6.60 -46.45 3.08
CA LYS A 52 -6.07 -47.45 4.03
C LYS A 52 -6.16 -46.89 5.44
N MET A 53 -7.09 -47.45 6.21
CA MET A 53 -7.04 -47.42 7.67
C MET A 53 -6.03 -48.46 8.17
N ALA A 54 -5.17 -48.07 9.10
CA ALA A 54 -4.49 -48.99 10.02
C ALA A 54 -4.24 -48.23 11.33
N GLY A 55 -4.94 -48.65 12.38
CA GLY A 55 -4.83 -48.06 13.70
C GLY A 55 -3.62 -48.56 14.49
N LYS A 56 -3.31 -47.84 15.58
CA LYS A 56 -2.94 -48.44 16.86
C LYS A 56 -3.11 -47.40 17.96
N ALA A 57 -3.90 -47.75 18.96
CA ALA A 57 -3.99 -47.02 20.22
C ALA A 57 -2.76 -47.32 21.07
N GLU A 58 -2.22 -46.31 21.74
CA GLU A 58 -1.36 -46.52 22.91
C GLU A 58 -1.58 -45.40 23.93
N ALA A 59 -1.84 -45.82 25.17
CA ALA A 59 -2.12 -44.98 26.31
C ALA A 59 -0.85 -44.76 27.12
N ILE A 60 -0.56 -43.52 27.51
CA ILE A 60 0.45 -43.19 28.52
C ILE A 60 -0.17 -42.21 29.51
N GLY A 61 -0.23 -42.64 30.78
CA GLY A 61 -0.70 -41.87 31.93
C GLY A 61 0.35 -40.90 32.49
N PRO A 62 0.19 -40.45 33.75
CA PRO A 62 -0.14 -39.05 34.04
C PRO A 62 1.04 -38.25 34.59
N ARG A 63 1.00 -36.90 34.45
CA ARG A 63 1.28 -35.93 35.53
C ARG A 63 1.28 -34.46 35.08
N ASN A 64 0.36 -33.72 35.71
CA ASN A 64 0.51 -32.43 36.41
C ASN A 64 1.12 -31.21 35.73
N GLY A 65 0.35 -30.11 35.69
CA GLY A 65 0.92 -28.76 35.70
C GLY A 65 -0.01 -27.62 35.25
N HIS A 66 -0.83 -27.11 36.18
CA HIS A 66 -1.36 -25.74 36.27
C HIS A 66 -2.15 -25.15 35.07
N GLU A 67 -3.46 -25.40 35.11
CA GLU A 67 -4.48 -24.53 34.53
C GLU A 67 -4.87 -23.45 35.57
N LEU A 68 -4.79 -22.17 35.21
CA LEU A 68 -5.33 -21.06 35.99
C LEU A 68 -6.50 -20.46 35.23
N ALA A 69 -7.71 -20.76 35.68
CA ALA A 69 -8.93 -20.03 35.36
C ALA A 69 -9.05 -18.78 36.26
N PRO A 70 -9.60 -17.65 35.78
CA PRO A 70 -9.82 -16.49 36.61
C PRO A 70 -11.05 -16.67 37.52
N LEU A 71 -10.84 -16.32 38.79
CA LEU A 71 -11.80 -16.30 39.88
C LEU A 71 -12.96 -15.33 39.60
N ASN A 72 -14.20 -15.84 39.57
CA ASN A 72 -15.38 -15.05 39.89
C ASN A 72 -16.04 -15.64 41.13
N ALA A 73 -15.80 -14.98 42.26
CA ALA A 73 -16.50 -15.25 43.50
C ALA A 73 -17.93 -14.70 43.41
N ARG A 74 -18.92 -15.58 43.54
CA ARG A 74 -20.25 -15.19 44.02
C ARG A 74 -20.67 -16.20 45.08
N ALA A 75 -20.75 -15.72 46.31
CA ALA A 75 -21.38 -16.40 47.41
C ALA A 75 -22.89 -16.28 47.25
N ASP A 76 -23.60 -17.40 47.17
CA ASP A 76 -24.87 -17.54 47.85
C ASP A 76 -25.09 -19.04 48.17
N GLY A 77 -25.49 -19.31 49.41
CA GLY A 77 -25.64 -20.64 49.96
C GLY A 77 -27.09 -20.87 50.36
N SER A 78 -27.70 -21.91 49.80
CA SER A 78 -28.76 -22.69 50.47
C SER A 78 -28.98 -24.02 49.75
N GLU A 79 -29.42 -25.01 50.52
CA GLU A 79 -29.25 -26.45 50.34
C GLU A 79 -30.36 -27.16 49.52
N ARG A 80 -29.95 -28.13 48.67
CA ARG A 80 -30.48 -29.52 48.44
C ARG A 80 -31.96 -29.72 47.98
N PRO A 81 -32.42 -30.94 47.56
CA PRO A 81 -31.79 -32.05 46.80
C PRO A 81 -32.71 -32.70 45.71
N HIS A 82 -32.15 -33.69 44.98
CA HIS A 82 -32.79 -34.81 44.23
C HIS A 82 -33.43 -34.57 42.84
N GLY A 83 -32.90 -35.27 41.83
CA GLY A 83 -33.56 -35.49 40.53
C GLY A 83 -32.61 -36.03 39.47
N VAL A 84 -32.75 -37.32 39.14
CA VAL A 84 -32.03 -38.02 38.07
C VAL A 84 -32.46 -37.48 36.70
N THR A 85 -31.52 -37.11 35.82
CA THR A 85 -31.66 -37.38 34.37
C THR A 85 -30.28 -37.40 33.70
N ILE A 86 -29.85 -38.59 33.30
CA ILE A 86 -28.80 -38.76 32.28
C ILE A 86 -29.48 -38.45 30.95
N VAL A 87 -29.16 -37.30 30.33
CA VAL A 87 -29.53 -37.04 28.94
C VAL A 87 -28.30 -37.32 28.08
N LEU A 88 -28.23 -38.54 27.56
CA LEU A 88 -27.50 -38.83 26.33
C LEU A 88 -28.28 -38.18 25.19
N GLN A 89 -27.75 -37.13 24.56
CA GLN A 89 -28.23 -36.71 23.26
C GLN A 89 -27.08 -36.28 22.36
N GLY A 90 -26.70 -37.20 21.48
CA GLY A 90 -25.95 -36.88 20.29
C GLY A 90 -26.79 -36.06 19.29
N SER A 91 -26.06 -35.30 18.49
CA SER A 91 -26.42 -34.69 17.20
C SER A 91 -27.74 -33.92 17.12
N ARG A 92 -27.61 -32.59 17.09
CA ARG A 92 -28.30 -31.74 16.10
C ARG A 92 -27.55 -30.43 16.02
N GLY A 93 -27.06 -30.12 14.81
CA GLY A 93 -26.39 -28.87 14.51
C GLY A 93 -27.26 -27.70 14.94
N SER A 94 -26.84 -27.03 16.01
CA SER A 94 -27.24 -25.66 16.24
C SER A 94 -26.47 -24.83 15.22
N LEU A 95 -27.21 -24.21 14.31
CA LEU A 95 -26.80 -22.94 13.72
C LEU A 95 -26.65 -21.96 14.89
N GLN A 96 -25.51 -22.04 15.59
CA GLN A 96 -25.05 -20.98 16.45
C GLN A 96 -24.78 -19.83 15.49
N ARG A 97 -25.79 -18.97 15.32
CA ARG A 97 -25.59 -17.66 14.72
C ARG A 97 -24.60 -16.98 15.66
N GLU A 98 -23.32 -16.93 15.25
CA GLU A 98 -22.27 -16.22 15.97
C GLU A 98 -22.86 -14.92 16.50
N ALA A 99 -22.87 -14.76 17.82
CA ALA A 99 -23.18 -13.48 18.42
C ALA A 99 -22.24 -12.44 17.78
N PRO A 100 -22.71 -11.23 17.44
CA PRO A 100 -21.82 -10.22 16.91
C PRO A 100 -20.72 -10.00 17.95
N ASP A 101 -19.49 -10.31 17.56
CA ASP A 101 -18.27 -10.08 18.33
C ASP A 101 -18.22 -8.61 18.78
N GLU A 102 -18.64 -8.34 20.02
CA GLU A 102 -18.78 -6.99 20.59
C GLU A 102 -17.43 -6.27 20.66
N ASP A 103 -16.32 -7.01 20.60
CA ASP A 103 -14.96 -6.48 20.67
C ASP A 103 -14.45 -5.93 19.33
N ARG A 104 -15.18 -6.15 18.22
CA ARG A 104 -14.75 -5.66 16.91
C ARG A 104 -15.23 -4.24 16.64
N ALA A 105 -14.26 -3.35 16.46
CA ALA A 105 -14.54 -2.00 15.98
C ALA A 105 -15.30 -2.02 14.64
N ALA A 106 -16.40 -1.26 14.59
CA ALA A 106 -17.22 -1.04 13.40
C ALA A 106 -17.07 0.40 12.88
N TRP A 107 -17.32 0.59 11.59
CA TRP A 107 -17.40 1.92 10.98
C TRP A 107 -18.62 2.65 11.52
N SER A 108 -18.49 3.95 11.79
CA SER A 108 -19.62 4.76 12.31
C SER A 108 -20.66 5.05 11.22
N GLY A 109 -20.30 4.93 9.94
CA GLY A 109 -21.23 5.09 8.82
C GLY A 109 -20.73 4.51 7.50
N LYS A 110 -21.66 4.25 6.59
CA LYS A 110 -21.35 3.75 5.23
C LYS A 110 -20.49 4.73 4.44
N LEU A 111 -20.75 6.03 4.57
CA LEU A 111 -19.96 7.07 3.90
C LEU A 111 -18.50 7.06 4.36
N GLN A 112 -18.25 6.88 5.65
CA GLN A 112 -16.91 6.78 6.21
C GLN A 112 -16.12 5.63 5.57
N PHE A 113 -16.77 4.48 5.39
CA PHE A 113 -16.19 3.32 4.74
C PHE A 113 -15.87 3.60 3.26
N PHE A 114 -16.83 4.16 2.49
CA PHE A 114 -16.59 4.49 1.08
C PHE A 114 -15.49 5.54 0.89
N LEU A 115 -15.47 6.59 1.72
CA LEU A 115 -14.41 7.60 1.69
C LEU A 115 -13.04 7.03 2.06
N SER A 116 -13.00 6.04 2.96
CA SER A 116 -11.74 5.36 3.32
C SER A 116 -11.20 4.55 2.15
N ILE A 117 -12.08 3.83 1.44
CA ILE A 117 -11.72 3.09 0.22
C ILE A 117 -11.24 4.04 -0.86
N ILE A 118 -12.00 5.11 -1.15
CA ILE A 118 -11.62 6.09 -2.17
C ILE A 118 -10.29 6.76 -1.83
N GLY A 119 -10.10 7.14 -0.56
CA GLY A 119 -8.86 7.73 -0.07
C GLY A 119 -7.67 6.77 -0.13
N TYR A 120 -7.90 5.46 -0.01
CA TYR A 120 -6.87 4.45 -0.19
C TYR A 120 -6.53 4.21 -1.68
N SER A 121 -7.53 4.23 -2.56
CA SER A 121 -7.35 4.03 -4.00
C SER A 121 -6.72 5.23 -4.71
N VAL A 122 -6.92 6.45 -4.20
CA VAL A 122 -6.38 7.67 -4.80
C VAL A 122 -5.12 8.12 -4.06
N GLY A 123 -3.96 7.82 -4.67
CA GLY A 123 -2.65 8.18 -4.15
C GLY A 123 -1.87 9.17 -5.03
N LEU A 124 -0.66 9.52 -4.58
CA LEU A 124 0.27 10.38 -5.32
C LEU A 124 0.62 9.85 -6.73
N GLY A 125 0.54 8.53 -6.92
CA GLY A 125 0.72 7.90 -8.22
C GLY A 125 -0.24 8.40 -9.30
N ASN A 126 -1.48 8.78 -8.94
CA ASN A 126 -2.44 9.32 -9.91
C ASN A 126 -2.05 10.74 -10.38
N ILE A 127 -1.25 11.47 -9.59
CA ILE A 127 -0.87 12.85 -9.87
C ILE A 127 0.32 12.92 -10.82
N TRP A 128 1.36 12.10 -10.60
CA TRP A 128 2.59 12.17 -11.41
C TRP A 128 2.86 10.92 -12.25
N ARG A 129 2.53 9.72 -11.76
CA ARG A 129 2.97 8.46 -12.40
C ARG A 129 2.07 8.13 -13.57
N PHE A 130 0.76 8.30 -13.41
CA PHE A 130 -0.20 8.04 -14.48
C PHE A 130 0.02 8.97 -15.69
N PRO A 131 0.12 10.31 -15.55
CA PRO A 131 0.40 11.18 -16.70
C PRO A 131 1.73 10.84 -17.39
N TYR A 132 2.79 10.58 -16.61
CA TYR A 132 4.11 10.19 -17.13
C TYR A 132 4.04 8.93 -18.00
N LEU A 133 3.44 7.85 -17.47
CA LEU A 133 3.29 6.59 -18.18
C LEU A 133 2.40 6.73 -19.42
N CYS A 134 1.35 7.55 -19.33
CA CYS A 134 0.47 7.85 -20.47
C CYS A 134 1.28 8.48 -21.60
N GLN A 135 2.08 9.51 -21.30
CA GLN A 135 2.89 10.22 -22.29
C GLN A 135 3.99 9.34 -22.89
N GLN A 136 4.65 8.51 -22.08
CA GLN A 136 5.72 7.61 -22.54
C GLN A 136 5.18 6.48 -23.44
N ASN A 137 3.98 5.96 -23.16
CA ASN A 137 3.42 4.78 -23.83
C ASN A 137 2.39 5.12 -24.93
N GLY A 138 2.59 6.21 -25.66
CA GLY A 138 1.74 6.56 -26.82
C GLY A 138 0.65 7.60 -26.54
N GLY A 139 0.76 8.35 -25.45
CA GLY A 139 -0.17 9.42 -25.09
C GLY A 139 -1.59 8.91 -24.95
N GLY A 140 -2.54 9.56 -25.65
CA GLY A 140 -3.95 9.21 -25.59
C GLY A 140 -4.27 7.75 -25.97
N ALA A 141 -3.44 7.09 -26.78
CA ALA A 141 -3.64 5.69 -27.15
C ALA A 141 -3.49 4.73 -25.96
N PHE A 142 -2.67 5.07 -24.97
CA PHE A 142 -2.46 4.28 -23.74
C PHE A 142 -3.74 4.12 -22.91
N LEU A 143 -4.70 5.04 -23.05
CA LEU A 143 -5.96 4.98 -22.31
C LEU A 143 -6.82 3.77 -22.70
N ILE A 144 -6.69 3.27 -23.93
CA ILE A 144 -7.44 2.10 -24.41
C ILE A 144 -7.04 0.83 -23.65
N PRO A 145 -5.77 0.37 -23.66
CA PRO A 145 -5.37 -0.79 -22.88
C PRO A 145 -5.52 -0.56 -21.38
N PHE A 146 -5.34 0.67 -20.89
CA PHE A 146 -5.57 1.00 -19.49
C PHE A 146 -7.02 0.74 -19.06
N LEU A 147 -8.02 1.22 -19.83
CA LEU A 147 -9.43 1.01 -19.53
C LEU A 147 -9.83 -0.47 -19.65
N ILE A 148 -9.29 -1.19 -20.64
CA ILE A 148 -9.55 -2.63 -20.80
C ILE A 148 -9.02 -3.41 -19.60
N MET A 149 -7.76 -3.18 -19.20
CA MET A 149 -7.17 -3.85 -18.03
C MET A 149 -7.85 -3.43 -16.72
N LEU A 150 -8.32 -2.18 -16.60
CA LEU A 150 -9.11 -1.73 -15.46
C LEU A 150 -10.41 -2.53 -15.32
N VAL A 151 -11.13 -2.76 -16.42
CA VAL A 151 -12.41 -3.48 -16.39
C VAL A 151 -12.22 -4.99 -16.24
N LEU A 152 -11.21 -5.58 -16.89
CA LEU A 152 -10.98 -7.03 -16.87
C LEU A 152 -10.22 -7.53 -15.64
N GLU A 153 -9.31 -6.73 -15.09
CA GLU A 153 -8.45 -7.14 -13.97
C GLU A 153 -8.70 -6.27 -12.73
N GLY A 154 -8.71 -4.94 -12.87
CA GLY A 154 -8.83 -4.01 -11.75
C GLY A 154 -10.13 -4.15 -10.96
N ILE A 155 -11.28 -4.00 -11.63
CA ILE A 155 -12.60 -4.07 -10.99
C ILE A 155 -12.86 -5.47 -10.39
N PRO A 156 -12.61 -6.59 -11.10
CA PRO A 156 -12.84 -7.92 -10.53
C PRO A 156 -11.98 -8.23 -9.31
N LEU A 157 -10.68 -7.91 -9.34
CA LEU A 157 -9.79 -8.13 -8.19
C LEU A 157 -10.23 -7.29 -6.99
N PHE A 158 -10.59 -6.02 -7.22
CA PHE A 158 -11.09 -5.15 -6.16
C PHE A 158 -12.38 -5.69 -5.52
N LEU A 159 -13.34 -6.14 -6.33
CA LEU A 159 -14.61 -6.68 -5.83
C LEU A 159 -14.42 -8.00 -5.07
N ILE A 160 -13.54 -8.89 -5.55
CA ILE A 160 -13.24 -10.16 -4.86
C ILE A 160 -12.61 -9.90 -3.50
N GLU A 161 -11.62 -9.01 -3.42
CA GLU A 161 -10.96 -8.64 -2.16
C GLU A 161 -11.97 -8.08 -1.14
N MET A 162 -12.84 -7.18 -1.60
CA MET A 162 -13.90 -6.61 -0.76
C MET A 162 -14.92 -7.67 -0.30
N ALA A 163 -15.34 -8.57 -1.19
CA ALA A 163 -16.29 -9.63 -0.86
C ALA A 163 -15.70 -10.64 0.14
N ILE A 164 -14.44 -11.03 -0.03
CA ILE A 164 -13.71 -11.92 0.89
C ILE A 164 -13.57 -11.27 2.27
N GLY A 165 -13.14 -10.00 2.32
CA GLY A 165 -12.98 -9.26 3.57
C GLY A 165 -14.31 -9.12 4.35
N GLN A 166 -15.42 -8.89 3.64
CA GLN A 166 -16.75 -8.81 4.24
C GLN A 166 -17.29 -10.17 4.71
N LYS A 167 -17.04 -11.25 3.94
CA LYS A 167 -17.54 -12.60 4.26
C LYS A 167 -16.77 -13.23 5.42
N MET A 168 -15.45 -13.22 5.36
CA MET A 168 -14.61 -13.92 6.35
C MET A 168 -14.36 -13.09 7.60
N ARG A 169 -14.45 -11.75 7.51
CA ARG A 169 -14.32 -10.88 8.68
C ARG A 169 -12.98 -11.03 9.42
N LEU A 170 -11.93 -11.53 8.76
CA LEU A 170 -10.58 -11.68 9.30
C LEU A 170 -9.61 -10.67 8.65
N GLY A 171 -8.44 -10.45 9.27
CA GLY A 171 -7.34 -9.74 8.62
C GLY A 171 -6.70 -10.57 7.50
N SER A 172 -5.89 -9.95 6.65
CA SER A 172 -5.30 -10.60 5.45
C SER A 172 -4.60 -11.94 5.78
N LEU A 173 -3.80 -12.00 6.85
CA LEU A 173 -3.15 -13.25 7.28
C LEU A 173 -4.16 -14.34 7.68
N GLY A 174 -5.21 -13.97 8.41
CA GLY A 174 -6.25 -14.90 8.83
C GLY A 174 -7.06 -15.44 7.66
N VAL A 175 -7.45 -14.57 6.72
CA VAL A 175 -8.19 -14.92 5.50
C VAL A 175 -7.47 -16.02 4.71
N TRP A 176 -6.19 -15.83 4.40
CA TRP A 176 -5.44 -16.79 3.57
C TRP A 176 -5.19 -18.11 4.28
N ASN A 177 -4.95 -18.09 5.60
CA ASN A 177 -4.78 -19.30 6.40
C ASN A 177 -6.08 -20.10 6.53
N THR A 178 -7.23 -19.43 6.59
CA THR A 178 -8.56 -20.08 6.64
C THR A 178 -8.97 -20.68 5.30
N ILE A 179 -8.62 -20.06 4.16
CA ILE A 179 -8.90 -20.64 2.83
C ILE A 179 -8.11 -21.93 2.66
N HIS A 180 -6.79 -21.89 2.86
CA HIS A 180 -5.94 -23.06 2.80
C HIS A 180 -4.61 -22.79 3.53
N PRO A 181 -4.16 -23.67 4.45
CA PRO A 181 -2.96 -23.42 5.26
C PRO A 181 -1.67 -23.15 4.44
N TRP A 182 -1.55 -23.75 3.25
CA TRP A 182 -0.40 -23.51 2.36
C TRP A 182 -0.40 -22.10 1.73
N LEU A 183 -1.55 -21.43 1.65
CA LEU A 183 -1.67 -20.07 1.11
C LEU A 183 -1.37 -18.99 2.16
N GLY A 184 -1.09 -19.36 3.42
CA GLY A 184 -0.76 -18.41 4.50
C GLY A 184 0.41 -17.47 4.17
N GLY A 185 1.34 -17.91 3.31
CA GLY A 185 2.45 -17.08 2.82
C GLY A 185 2.01 -15.80 2.09
N ILE A 186 0.82 -15.79 1.46
CA ILE A 186 0.28 -14.61 0.77
C ILE A 186 0.02 -13.47 1.78
N GLY A 187 -0.54 -13.79 2.95
CA GLY A 187 -0.78 -12.80 4.00
C GLY A 187 0.51 -12.19 4.58
N ILE A 188 1.54 -13.03 4.76
CA ILE A 188 2.86 -12.57 5.22
C ILE A 188 3.52 -11.67 4.17
N SER A 189 3.45 -12.08 2.90
CA SER A 189 3.97 -11.28 1.78
C SER A 189 3.27 -9.92 1.68
N SER A 190 1.95 -9.88 1.83
CA SER A 190 1.17 -8.64 1.84
C SER A 190 1.59 -7.70 2.98
N CYS A 191 1.86 -8.24 4.18
CA CYS A 191 2.39 -7.46 5.30
C CYS A 191 3.78 -6.87 5.00
N MET A 192 4.68 -7.68 4.42
CA MET A 192 6.03 -7.23 4.05
C MET A 192 6.01 -6.13 2.98
N VAL A 193 5.18 -6.28 1.94
CA VAL A 193 5.00 -5.25 0.91
C VAL A 193 4.46 -3.96 1.53
N THR A 194 3.46 -4.07 2.41
CA THR A 194 2.88 -2.91 3.10
C THR A 194 3.92 -2.19 3.97
N LEU A 195 4.82 -2.93 4.62
CA LEU A 195 5.92 -2.34 5.39
C LEU A 195 6.86 -1.53 4.51
N PHE A 196 7.34 -2.10 3.40
CA PHE A 196 8.23 -1.37 2.49
C PHE A 196 7.56 -0.13 1.90
N VAL A 197 6.29 -0.25 1.51
CA VAL A 197 5.45 0.86 1.05
C VAL A 197 5.37 1.94 2.11
N ALA A 198 5.06 1.58 3.36
CA ALA A 198 5.00 2.54 4.46
C ALA A 198 6.33 3.28 4.67
N LEU A 199 7.48 2.58 4.57
CA LEU A 199 8.80 3.19 4.77
C LEU A 199 9.07 4.29 3.73
N TYR A 200 8.96 4.01 2.43
CA TYR A 200 9.32 5.02 1.42
C TYR A 200 8.24 6.10 1.26
N TYR A 201 6.96 5.79 1.44
CA TYR A 201 5.92 6.83 1.37
C TYR A 201 6.05 7.85 2.51
N ASN A 202 6.49 7.45 3.70
CA ASN A 202 6.78 8.39 4.79
C ASN A 202 7.95 9.34 4.44
N VAL A 203 8.94 8.88 3.67
CA VAL A 203 10.00 9.76 3.13
C VAL A 203 9.42 10.80 2.16
N ILE A 204 8.47 10.42 1.31
CA ILE A 204 7.80 11.39 0.42
C ILE A 204 7.03 12.43 1.24
N ILE A 205 6.30 12.02 2.27
CA ILE A 205 5.58 12.94 3.18
C ILE A 205 6.56 13.91 3.85
N THR A 206 7.77 13.44 4.19
CA THR A 206 8.84 14.26 4.76
C THR A 206 9.24 15.40 3.82
N TRP A 207 9.43 15.11 2.53
CA TRP A 207 9.73 16.12 1.53
C TRP A 207 8.58 17.13 1.37
N VAL A 208 7.33 16.66 1.41
CA VAL A 208 6.16 17.56 1.37
C VAL A 208 6.16 18.49 2.58
N PHE A 209 6.43 17.99 3.79
CA PHE A 209 6.55 18.86 4.96
C PHE A 209 7.68 19.86 4.84
N PHE A 210 8.85 19.43 4.35
CA PHE A 210 9.97 20.33 4.09
C PHE A 210 9.56 21.49 3.18
N TYR A 211 8.91 21.22 2.04
CA TYR A 211 8.42 22.28 1.14
C TYR A 211 7.30 23.12 1.76
N LEU A 212 6.38 22.50 2.51
CA LEU A 212 5.27 23.20 3.17
C LEU A 212 5.80 24.22 4.19
N PHE A 213 6.70 23.81 5.09
CA PHE A 213 7.23 24.72 6.09
C PHE A 213 8.10 25.82 5.48
N ASN A 214 8.89 25.52 4.44
CA ASN A 214 9.61 26.55 3.70
C ASN A 214 8.66 27.56 3.03
N SER A 215 7.50 27.13 2.54
CA SER A 215 6.51 28.06 1.94
C SER A 215 5.84 28.98 2.97
N ILE A 216 5.54 28.47 4.18
CA ILE A 216 4.86 29.24 5.25
C ILE A 216 5.84 30.22 5.90
N ARG A 217 7.11 29.83 6.09
CA ARG A 217 8.14 30.68 6.69
C ARG A 217 8.51 31.88 5.82
N LEU A 218 8.33 31.78 4.50
CA LEU A 218 8.83 32.76 3.51
C LEU A 218 7.73 33.51 2.74
N SER A 219 6.53 33.61 3.30
CA SER A 219 5.42 34.39 2.71
C SER A 219 5.61 35.92 2.78
N ALA A 220 6.82 36.42 3.04
CA ALA A 220 7.10 37.86 3.14
C ALA A 220 7.90 38.46 1.96
N ASP A 221 8.94 37.82 1.38
CA ASP A 221 9.81 38.53 0.40
C ASP A 221 10.33 37.74 -0.84
N SER A 222 10.41 36.40 -0.86
CA SER A 222 10.67 35.58 -2.08
C SER A 222 10.68 34.08 -1.76
N LEU A 223 10.30 33.19 -2.70
CA LEU A 223 10.38 31.73 -2.49
C LEU A 223 11.85 31.26 -2.67
N PRO A 224 12.35 30.30 -1.86
CA PRO A 224 13.76 29.87 -1.92
C PRO A 224 14.20 29.34 -3.28
N TRP A 225 13.27 28.71 -4.01
CA TRP A 225 13.52 28.10 -5.30
C TRP A 225 13.17 29.02 -6.48
N ALA A 226 12.76 30.27 -6.22
CA ALA A 226 12.44 31.24 -7.28
C ALA A 226 13.68 31.82 -7.96
N HIS A 227 14.79 31.96 -7.22
CA HIS A 227 16.02 32.59 -7.71
C HIS A 227 17.23 31.73 -7.36
N CYS A 228 18.28 31.80 -8.20
CA CYS A 228 19.55 31.18 -7.90
C CYS A 228 20.29 31.96 -6.80
N PRO A 229 20.94 31.27 -5.85
CA PRO A 229 21.80 31.94 -4.87
C PRO A 229 22.99 32.61 -5.57
N VAL A 230 23.45 33.71 -4.96
CA VAL A 230 24.57 34.51 -5.43
C VAL A 230 25.66 34.46 -4.37
N ASP A 231 26.73 33.72 -4.65
CA ASP A 231 27.90 33.66 -3.77
C ASP A 231 28.98 34.63 -4.26
N ASN A 232 29.37 35.57 -3.40
CA ASN A 232 30.37 36.63 -3.69
C ASN A 232 30.11 37.43 -4.98
N GLY A 233 28.85 37.68 -5.31
CA GLY A 233 28.46 38.46 -6.49
C GLY A 233 28.43 37.65 -7.79
N THR A 234 28.89 36.40 -7.78
CA THR A 234 28.74 35.45 -8.90
C THR A 234 27.57 34.51 -8.66
N ARG A 235 26.72 34.33 -9.67
CA ARG A 235 25.65 33.32 -9.60
C ARG A 235 26.26 31.93 -9.63
N GLU A 236 25.77 31.05 -8.77
CA GLU A 236 26.24 29.67 -8.70
C GLU A 236 26.20 28.97 -10.06
N ALA A 237 27.34 28.41 -10.48
CA ALA A 237 27.52 27.87 -11.82
C ALA A 237 26.63 26.64 -12.06
N GLU A 238 26.39 25.84 -11.03
CA GLU A 238 25.50 24.69 -11.09
C GLU A 238 24.03 25.12 -11.26
N CYS A 239 23.62 26.17 -10.55
CA CYS A 239 22.26 26.70 -10.65
C CYS A 239 21.97 27.29 -12.04
N ASN A 240 22.96 27.96 -12.64
CA ASN A 240 22.86 28.50 -14.00
C ASN A 240 22.74 27.40 -15.08
N LYS A 241 23.37 26.24 -14.88
CA LYS A 241 23.31 25.11 -15.84
C LYS A 241 22.00 24.33 -15.75
N ALA A 242 21.44 24.18 -14.54
CA ALA A 242 20.22 23.43 -14.31
C ALA A 242 18.98 24.35 -14.30
N SER A 243 18.55 24.76 -13.11
CA SER A 243 17.50 25.75 -12.85
C SER A 243 17.47 25.98 -11.33
N SER A 244 16.92 27.09 -10.87
CA SER A 244 16.80 27.39 -9.43
C SER A 244 16.03 26.31 -8.65
N THR A 245 14.99 25.74 -9.24
CA THR A 245 14.18 24.68 -8.62
C THR A 245 14.93 23.35 -8.52
N VAL A 246 15.68 23.00 -9.57
CA VAL A 246 16.50 21.78 -9.62
C VAL A 246 17.62 21.88 -8.60
N TYR A 247 18.31 23.03 -8.58
CA TYR A 247 19.39 23.30 -7.64
C TYR A 247 18.90 23.19 -6.20
N PHE A 248 17.77 23.82 -5.88
CA PHE A 248 17.16 23.74 -4.54
C PHE A 248 16.82 22.30 -4.15
N TRP A 249 16.28 21.49 -5.05
CA TRP A 249 15.96 20.09 -4.75
C TRP A 249 17.21 19.24 -4.48
N TYR A 250 18.21 19.30 -5.37
CA TYR A 250 19.38 18.43 -5.27
C TYR A 250 20.43 18.89 -4.26
N ARG A 251 20.62 20.19 -4.05
CA ARG A 251 21.65 20.74 -3.15
C ARG A 251 21.13 21.12 -1.77
N GLU A 252 19.94 21.73 -1.70
CA GLU A 252 19.40 22.21 -0.42
C GLU A 252 18.50 21.16 0.26
N ALA A 253 17.56 20.58 -0.50
CA ALA A 253 16.56 19.67 0.05
C ALA A 253 17.09 18.26 0.27
N LEU A 254 17.81 17.68 -0.71
CA LEU A 254 18.36 16.32 -0.62
C LEU A 254 19.83 16.29 -0.22
N ASP A 255 20.61 17.27 -0.68
CA ASP A 255 22.08 17.25 -0.65
C ASP A 255 22.65 15.94 -1.23
N ALA A 256 22.30 15.68 -2.49
CA ALA A 256 22.58 14.41 -3.14
C ALA A 256 24.09 14.19 -3.35
N SER A 257 24.58 13.02 -2.91
CA SER A 257 25.93 12.55 -3.22
C SER A 257 26.09 12.24 -4.72
N PRO A 258 27.32 12.31 -5.25
CA PRO A 258 27.57 12.00 -6.67
C PRO A 258 27.34 10.53 -7.02
N SER A 259 27.42 9.63 -6.04
CA SER A 259 27.23 8.19 -6.21
C SER A 259 26.46 7.58 -5.03
N ILE A 260 25.85 6.42 -5.27
CA ILE A 260 25.17 5.63 -4.22
C ILE A 260 26.17 4.93 -3.28
N ASP A 261 27.39 4.70 -3.75
CA ASP A 261 28.46 4.01 -3.02
C ASP A 261 29.08 4.88 -1.93
N GLU A 262 28.89 6.21 -2.03
CA GLU A 262 29.35 7.20 -1.06
C GLU A 262 28.13 7.89 -0.40
N PRO A 263 27.40 7.18 0.49
CA PRO A 263 26.28 7.79 1.19
C PRO A 263 26.80 8.90 2.11
N GLY A 264 26.41 10.14 1.81
CA GLY A 264 26.67 11.30 2.66
C GLY A 264 25.94 11.21 4.00
N VAL A 265 26.20 12.18 4.89
CA VAL A 265 25.51 12.27 6.18
C VAL A 265 24.11 12.87 5.97
N PRO A 266 23.03 12.23 6.47
CA PRO A 266 21.69 12.80 6.38
C PRO A 266 21.63 14.15 7.09
N ARG A 267 21.07 15.16 6.42
CA ARG A 267 20.86 16.47 7.02
C ARG A 267 19.87 16.37 8.18
N TRP A 268 20.24 16.91 9.35
CA TRP A 268 19.48 16.76 10.59
C TRP A 268 18.05 17.33 10.51
N TRP A 269 17.82 18.36 9.70
CA TRP A 269 16.48 18.93 9.48
C TRP A 269 15.54 17.95 8.77
N ILE A 270 16.02 17.19 7.77
CA ILE A 270 15.21 16.17 7.08
C ILE A 270 14.82 15.07 8.07
N VAL A 271 15.76 14.66 8.93
CA VAL A 271 15.51 13.67 9.98
C VAL A 271 14.43 14.16 10.95
N LEU A 272 14.43 15.44 11.30
CA LEU A 272 13.38 16.05 12.13
C LEU A 272 12.00 16.01 11.45
N TYR A 273 11.93 16.33 10.15
CA TYR A 273 10.68 16.24 9.38
C TYR A 273 10.20 14.78 9.22
N LEU A 274 11.13 13.82 9.13
CA LEU A 274 10.80 12.40 9.08
C LEU A 274 10.21 11.93 10.41
N LEU A 275 10.80 12.33 11.53
CA LEU A 275 10.25 12.06 12.85
C LEU A 275 8.84 12.66 13.00
N LEU A 276 8.65 13.90 12.54
CA LEU A 276 7.34 14.54 12.54
C LEU A 276 6.31 13.78 11.72
N ALA A 277 6.67 13.30 10.52
CA ALA A 277 5.79 12.50 9.68
C ALA A 277 5.34 11.21 10.39
N TRP A 278 6.27 10.48 11.01
CA TRP A 278 5.95 9.28 11.79
C TRP A 278 5.05 9.57 13.00
N ILE A 279 5.30 10.66 13.73
CA ILE A 279 4.45 11.07 14.87
C ILE A 279 3.02 11.35 14.40
N ILE A 280 2.86 12.07 13.29
CA ILE A 280 1.53 12.39 12.74
C ILE A 280 0.82 11.10 12.31
N VAL A 281 1.50 10.22 11.58
CA VAL A 281 0.93 8.92 11.17
C VAL A 281 0.54 8.08 12.39
N PHE A 282 1.39 8.04 13.42
CA PHE A 282 1.10 7.35 14.67
C PHE A 282 -0.19 7.88 15.30
N PHE A 283 -0.35 9.19 15.46
CA PHE A 283 -1.56 9.77 16.06
C PHE A 283 -2.83 9.51 15.24
N ILE A 284 -2.73 9.53 13.91
CA ILE A 284 -3.87 9.22 13.02
C ILE A 284 -4.34 7.77 13.24
N VAL A 285 -3.40 6.83 13.41
CA VAL A 285 -3.67 5.39 13.49
C VAL A 285 -3.85 4.87 14.92
N MET A 286 -3.43 5.60 15.95
CA MET A 286 -3.34 5.14 17.36
C MET A 286 -4.64 4.51 17.92
N LYS A 287 -5.82 5.01 17.52
CA LYS A 287 -7.12 4.46 17.94
C LYS A 287 -7.83 3.65 16.84
N GLY A 288 -7.08 3.18 15.85
CA GLY A 288 -7.58 2.44 14.70
C GLY A 288 -8.65 3.21 13.92
N ILE A 289 -9.64 2.46 13.43
CA ILE A 289 -10.70 2.97 12.55
C ILE A 289 -11.60 4.04 13.19
N GLN A 290 -11.67 4.12 14.52
CA GLN A 290 -12.47 5.13 15.21
C GLN A 290 -11.85 6.54 15.14
N SER A 291 -10.51 6.62 15.08
CA SER A 291 -9.77 7.88 14.88
C SER A 291 -9.52 8.14 13.40
N SER A 292 -8.93 7.18 12.69
CA SER A 292 -8.57 7.35 11.28
C SER A 292 -9.79 7.63 10.40
N GLY A 293 -10.93 7.01 10.70
CA GLY A 293 -12.15 7.25 9.96
C GLY A 293 -12.72 8.67 10.12
N LYS A 294 -12.40 9.40 11.20
CA LYS A 294 -12.79 10.82 11.32
C LYS A 294 -11.86 11.70 10.49
N VAL A 295 -10.57 11.41 10.53
CA VAL A 295 -9.54 12.12 9.76
C VAL A 295 -9.76 11.94 8.24
N VAL A 296 -10.22 10.75 7.82
CA VAL A 296 -10.52 10.43 6.41
C VAL A 296 -11.48 11.41 5.75
N TYR A 297 -12.47 11.96 6.47
CA TYR A 297 -13.39 12.94 5.87
C TYR A 297 -12.64 14.15 5.33
N PHE A 298 -11.64 14.62 6.07
CA PHE A 298 -10.81 15.72 5.61
C PHE A 298 -9.79 15.26 4.57
N THR A 299 -9.03 14.20 4.85
CA THR A 299 -7.89 13.79 4.00
C THR A 299 -8.32 13.22 2.65
N SER A 300 -9.53 12.67 2.53
CA SER A 300 -10.07 12.20 1.24
C SER A 300 -10.70 13.33 0.42
N LEU A 301 -11.38 14.31 1.06
CA LEU A 301 -12.08 15.38 0.34
C LEU A 301 -11.16 16.55 -0.06
N PHE A 302 -10.21 16.91 0.82
CA PHE A 302 -9.33 18.05 0.61
C PHE A 302 -8.53 17.98 -0.72
N PRO A 303 -7.93 16.83 -1.10
CA PRO A 303 -7.23 16.72 -2.37
C PRO A 303 -8.12 17.03 -3.59
N TYR A 304 -9.39 16.61 -3.60
CA TYR A 304 -10.28 16.89 -4.72
C TYR A 304 -10.61 18.38 -4.85
N ILE A 305 -10.77 19.08 -3.72
CA ILE A 305 -10.99 20.52 -3.72
C ILE A 305 -9.77 21.24 -4.31
N VAL A 306 -8.56 20.89 -3.85
CA VAL A 306 -7.31 21.48 -4.35
C VAL A 306 -7.09 21.18 -5.83
N LEU A 307 -7.32 19.93 -6.26
CA LEU A 307 -7.21 19.52 -7.66
C LEU A 307 -8.20 20.28 -8.55
N THR A 308 -9.42 20.53 -8.06
CA THR A 308 -10.41 21.33 -8.80
C THR A 308 -9.95 22.78 -8.97
N ILE A 309 -9.38 23.39 -7.92
CA ILE A 309 -8.81 24.74 -7.99
C ILE A 309 -7.64 24.79 -8.98
N PHE A 310 -6.73 23.81 -8.91
CA PHE A 310 -5.60 23.70 -9.83
C PHE A 310 -6.04 23.43 -11.26
N PHE A 311 -7.11 22.66 -11.47
CA PHE A 311 -7.68 22.44 -12.78
C PHE A 311 -8.20 23.76 -13.37
N ILE A 312 -9.04 24.50 -12.63
CA ILE A 312 -9.58 25.80 -13.07
C ILE A 312 -8.45 26.77 -13.39
N ARG A 313 -7.45 26.88 -12.51
CA ARG A 313 -6.27 27.72 -12.77
C ARG A 313 -5.50 27.24 -14.00
N GLY A 314 -5.21 25.95 -14.10
CA GLY A 314 -4.45 25.35 -15.20
C GLY A 314 -5.06 25.62 -16.57
N VAL A 315 -6.39 25.52 -16.71
CA VAL A 315 -7.06 25.80 -17.99
C VAL A 315 -7.07 27.29 -18.35
N THR A 316 -7.02 28.19 -17.36
CA THR A 316 -6.97 29.65 -17.59
C THR A 316 -5.59 30.18 -18.00
N LEU A 317 -4.52 29.39 -17.86
CA LEU A 317 -3.17 29.81 -18.26
C LEU A 317 -3.00 29.81 -19.79
N PRO A 318 -2.23 30.76 -20.35
CA PRO A 318 -1.89 30.75 -21.77
C PRO A 318 -1.08 29.51 -22.12
N GLY A 319 -1.39 28.86 -23.25
CA GLY A 319 -0.72 27.62 -23.69
C GLY A 319 -1.22 26.34 -23.03
N SER A 320 -2.29 26.39 -22.21
CA SER A 320 -2.87 25.19 -21.59
C SER A 320 -3.39 24.16 -22.60
N ALA A 321 -3.93 24.63 -23.72
CA ALA A 321 -4.45 23.78 -24.79
C ALA A 321 -3.36 22.90 -25.43
N ASP A 322 -2.14 23.41 -25.58
CA ASP A 322 -1.04 22.67 -26.23
C ASP A 322 -0.64 21.44 -25.41
N GLY A 323 -0.60 21.57 -24.09
CA GLY A 323 -0.31 20.45 -23.18
C GLY A 323 -1.39 19.36 -23.23
N ILE A 324 -2.66 19.73 -23.26
CA ILE A 324 -3.79 18.79 -23.37
C ILE A 324 -3.74 18.07 -24.71
N ILE A 325 -3.55 18.80 -25.81
CA ILE A 325 -3.43 18.22 -27.15
C ILE A 325 -2.23 17.26 -27.20
N HIS A 326 -1.09 17.64 -26.61
CA HIS A 326 0.08 16.77 -26.55
C HIS A 326 -0.20 15.46 -25.80
N MET A 327 -0.90 15.53 -24.67
CA MET A 327 -1.22 14.36 -23.85
C MET A 327 -2.18 13.40 -24.56
N TYR A 328 -3.21 13.91 -25.25
CA TYR A 328 -4.22 13.06 -25.90
C TYR A 328 -3.91 12.70 -27.36
N LYS A 329 -2.85 13.24 -27.95
CA LYS A 329 -2.44 12.88 -29.31
C LYS A 329 -1.98 11.41 -29.34
N PRO A 330 -2.69 10.51 -30.05
CA PRO A 330 -2.24 9.14 -30.19
C PRO A 330 -0.95 9.11 -31.04
N LYS A 331 0.02 8.29 -30.65
CA LYS A 331 1.26 8.06 -31.39
C LYS A 331 1.35 6.63 -31.88
#